data_AF-A0A9J6C993-F1
#
_entry.id   AF-A0A9J6C993-F1
#
_cell.length_a   1.000
_cell.length_b   1.000
_cell.length_c   1.000
_cell.angle_alpha   90.00
_cell.angle_beta   90.00
_cell.angle_gamma   90.00
#
_symmetry.space_group_name_H-M   'P 1'
#
loop_
_entity.id
_entity.type
_entity.pdbx_description
1 polymer ?
#
loop_
_entity_poly.entity_id
_entity_poly.type
_entity_poly.pdbx_seq_one_letter_code
_entity_poly.pdbx_strand_id
1 'polypeptide(L)'
;MASCKQSQSQWDKLSPNEFQQLQDLASYSSKKLEDVLEEFCGSTSATCKFSQDDDIDFEGFQKFINLFLDCETPLDLSQHLFLSFLRPYQSQLSGNSTLSCMAAVSSNAACVPVISHNTRGI
;
A
#
# COMPACT_ATOMS: atom_id res chain seq x y z
N MET A 1 -2.62 29.40 9.66
CA MET A 1 -3.13 28.25 10.46
C MET A 1 -4.04 27.47 9.52
N ALA A 2 -3.90 26.19 9.20
CA ALA A 2 -3.07 25.10 9.70
C ALA A 2 -2.62 24.21 8.52
N SER A 3 -1.42 23.62 8.66
CA SER A 3 -0.92 22.50 7.85
C SER A 3 -1.48 21.20 8.41
N CYS A 4 -1.86 20.25 7.54
CA CYS A 4 -1.74 18.79 7.70
C CYS A 4 -2.34 18.10 6.45
N LYS A 5 -1.79 17.04 5.87
CA LYS A 5 -0.49 16.37 6.02
C LYS A 5 -0.42 15.34 4.88
N GLN A 6 0.80 15.15 4.38
CA GLN A 6 1.22 13.98 3.62
C GLN A 6 0.76 12.67 4.28
N SER A 7 0.75 11.60 3.49
CA SER A 7 0.88 10.20 3.94
C SER A 7 -0.41 9.37 4.00
N GLN A 8 -1.00 9.07 2.84
CA GLN A 8 -1.68 7.77 2.66
C GLN A 8 -0.76 6.70 2.05
N SER A 9 0.47 7.04 1.62
CA SER A 9 1.38 6.10 0.95
C SER A 9 2.57 5.61 1.78
N GLN A 10 2.72 6.06 3.02
CA GLN A 10 3.93 5.75 3.80
C GLN A 10 4.03 4.29 4.27
N TRP A 11 2.89 3.58 4.30
CA TRP A 11 2.80 2.17 4.72
C TRP A 11 2.32 1.25 3.60
N ASP A 12 2.32 1.75 2.36
CA ASP A 12 1.84 1.00 1.20
C ASP A 12 2.76 -0.17 0.85
N LYS A 13 4.05 0.03 1.12
CA LYS A 13 5.16 -0.88 0.88
C LYS A 13 6.23 -0.53 1.92
N LEU A 14 7.01 -1.53 2.33
CA LEU A 14 8.23 -1.29 3.10
C LEU A 14 9.11 -0.29 2.36
N SER A 15 9.70 0.66 3.11
CA SER A 15 10.76 1.52 2.55
C SER A 15 11.97 0.68 2.12
N PRO A 16 12.86 1.21 1.27
CA PRO A 16 14.06 0.47 0.87
C PRO A 16 14.91 -0.04 2.04
N ASN A 17 15.00 0.75 3.11
CA ASN A 17 15.75 0.38 4.31
C ASN A 17 15.08 -0.74 5.09
N GLU A 18 13.75 -0.69 5.27
CA GLU A 18 12.99 -1.75 5.95
C GLU A 18 12.98 -3.04 5.16
N PHE A 19 12.93 -2.94 3.83
CA PHE A 19 13.03 -4.11 2.97
C PHE A 19 14.43 -4.74 3.04
N GLN A 20 15.50 -3.93 3.03
CA GLN A 20 16.85 -4.43 3.27
C GLN A 20 16.96 -5.10 4.64
N GLN A 21 16.41 -4.48 5.68
CA GLN A 21 16.39 -5.04 7.02
C GLN A 21 15.65 -6.40 7.06
N LEU A 22 14.49 -6.50 6.40
CA LEU A 22 13.79 -7.78 6.27
C LEU A 22 14.63 -8.83 5.52
N GLN A 23 15.31 -8.44 4.43
CA GLN A 23 16.19 -9.33 3.68
C GLN A 23 17.34 -9.83 4.56
N ASP A 24 17.96 -8.96 5.33
CA ASP A 24 19.06 -9.31 6.23
C ASP A 24 18.56 -10.31 7.28
N LEU A 25 17.44 -10.02 7.96
CA LEU A 25 16.83 -10.94 8.94
C LEU A 25 16.46 -12.29 8.32
N ALA A 26 15.83 -12.28 7.14
CA ALA A 26 15.45 -13.50 6.44
C ALA A 26 16.66 -14.31 5.94
N SER A 27 17.78 -13.64 5.64
CA SER A 27 19.01 -14.31 5.19
C SER A 27 19.65 -15.18 6.28
N TYR A 28 19.41 -14.85 7.55
CA TYR A 28 19.86 -15.63 8.70
C TYR A 28 18.86 -16.72 9.11
N SER A 29 17.61 -16.64 8.67
CA SER A 29 16.61 -17.68 8.95
C SER A 29 16.82 -18.88 8.03
N SER A 30 16.97 -20.06 8.63
CA SER A 30 16.92 -21.35 7.92
C SER A 30 15.57 -22.04 8.07
N LYS A 31 14.59 -21.39 8.72
CA LYS A 31 13.30 -22.02 9.00
C LYS A 31 12.46 -22.07 7.73
N LYS A 32 11.85 -23.24 7.51
CA LYS A 32 10.90 -23.39 6.43
C LYS A 32 9.53 -22.92 6.90
N LEU A 33 8.79 -22.33 5.96
CA LEU A 33 7.41 -21.90 6.21
C LEU A 33 6.52 -23.06 6.67
N GLU A 34 6.70 -24.26 6.11
CA GLU A 34 5.95 -25.47 6.48
C GLU A 34 6.14 -25.85 7.96
N ASP A 35 7.39 -25.90 8.42
CA ASP A 35 7.74 -26.23 9.80
C ASP A 35 7.23 -25.14 10.77
N VAL A 36 7.34 -23.88 10.37
CA VAL A 36 6.86 -22.74 11.16
C VAL A 36 5.34 -22.75 11.27
N LEU A 37 4.62 -23.09 10.21
CA LEU A 37 3.16 -23.20 10.23
C LEU A 37 2.70 -24.39 11.09
N GLU A 38 3.42 -25.51 11.07
CA GLU A 38 3.14 -26.64 11.97
C GLU A 38 3.40 -26.26 13.43
N GLU A 39 4.49 -25.57 13.74
CA GLU A 39 4.77 -25.12 15.11
C GLU A 39 3.80 -24.04 15.58
N PHE A 40 3.38 -23.15 14.67
CA PHE A 40 2.48 -22.04 14.96
C PHE A 40 1.03 -22.53 15.13
N CYS A 41 0.50 -23.36 14.23
CA CYS A 41 -0.89 -23.83 14.22
C CYS A 41 -1.10 -25.25 14.79
N GLY A 42 -0.02 -25.99 15.07
CA GLY A 42 -0.07 -27.38 15.49
C GLY A 42 -0.63 -27.58 16.89
N SER A 43 -1.14 -28.80 17.11
CA SER A 43 -1.89 -29.28 18.29
C SER A 43 -1.21 -29.06 19.65
N THR A 44 0.08 -28.72 19.67
CA THR A 44 0.93 -28.54 20.86
C THR A 44 1.18 -27.09 21.26
N SER A 45 0.89 -26.10 20.39
CA SER A 45 1.12 -24.69 20.73
C SER A 45 -0.14 -24.08 21.34
N ALA A 46 -0.10 -23.84 22.66
CA ALA A 46 -1.15 -23.12 23.40
C ALA A 46 -1.33 -21.64 22.95
N THR A 47 -0.56 -21.22 21.96
CA THR A 47 -0.43 -19.83 21.50
C THR A 47 -1.39 -19.49 20.36
N CYS A 48 -1.78 -20.47 19.55
CA CYS A 48 -2.72 -20.26 18.45
C CYS A 48 -4.12 -20.71 18.84
N LYS A 49 -4.95 -19.73 19.20
CA LYS A 49 -6.42 -19.88 19.27
C LYS A 49 -7.08 -19.55 17.95
N PHE A 50 -6.36 -19.63 16.83
CA PHE A 50 -6.96 -19.44 15.51
C PHE A 50 -7.58 -20.78 15.11
N SER A 51 -8.90 -20.81 15.00
CA SER A 51 -9.57 -21.87 14.25
C SER A 51 -9.04 -21.80 12.81
N GLN A 52 -9.05 -22.89 12.05
CA GLN A 52 -8.57 -22.90 10.66
C GLN A 52 -9.29 -21.85 9.76
N ASP A 53 -10.43 -21.32 10.24
CA ASP A 53 -11.28 -20.30 9.62
C ASP A 53 -11.07 -18.87 10.16
N ASP A 54 -10.24 -18.66 11.18
CA ASP A 54 -10.02 -17.33 11.81
C ASP A 54 -8.81 -16.60 11.22
N ASP A 55 -8.95 -15.30 10.98
CA ASP A 55 -7.85 -14.42 10.56
C ASP A 55 -6.84 -14.21 11.70
N ILE A 56 -5.56 -14.11 11.34
CA ILE A 56 -4.48 -13.78 12.28
C ILE A 56 -4.54 -12.30 12.68
N ASP A 57 -4.58 -12.02 13.98
CA ASP A 57 -4.46 -10.65 14.50
C ASP A 57 -2.98 -10.20 14.55
N PHE A 58 -2.75 -8.93 14.90
CA PHE A 58 -1.38 -8.40 14.94
C PHE A 58 -0.50 -9.14 15.95
N GLU A 59 -1.04 -9.52 17.12
CA GLU A 59 -0.29 -10.24 18.14
C GLU A 59 0.13 -11.63 17.65
N GLY A 60 -0.79 -12.36 17.01
CA GLY A 60 -0.49 -13.62 16.33
C GLY A 60 0.54 -13.43 15.23
N PHE A 61 0.38 -12.42 14.38
CA PHE A 61 1.31 -12.12 13.30
C PHE A 61 2.71 -11.81 13.82
N GLN A 62 2.84 -11.05 14.91
CA GLN A 62 4.12 -10.73 15.52
C GLN A 62 4.83 -11.99 16.03
N LYS A 63 4.09 -12.92 16.65
CA LYS A 63 4.65 -14.21 17.09
C LYS A 63 5.05 -15.06 15.89
N PHE A 64 4.23 -15.09 14.84
CA PHE A 64 4.51 -15.80 13.59
C PHE A 64 5.78 -15.26 12.92
N ILE A 65 5.89 -13.95 12.73
CA ILE A 65 7.04 -13.37 12.02
C ILE A 65 8.34 -13.52 12.82
N ASN A 66 8.27 -13.43 14.16
CA ASN A 66 9.41 -13.71 15.02
C ASN A 66 9.82 -15.18 14.95
N LEU A 67 8.85 -16.08 14.91
CA LEU A 67 9.12 -17.51 14.77
C LEU A 67 9.73 -17.82 13.42
N PHE A 68 9.20 -17.24 12.34
CA PHE A 68 9.67 -17.41 10.96
C PHE A 68 11.09 -16.85 10.74
N LEU A 69 11.38 -15.67 11.29
CA LEU A 69 12.70 -15.05 11.18
C LEU A 69 13.69 -15.55 12.25
N ASP A 70 13.20 -16.35 13.21
CA ASP A 70 13.95 -16.84 14.38
C ASP A 70 14.62 -15.72 15.20
N CYS A 71 13.97 -14.56 15.26
CA CYS A 71 14.47 -13.38 15.94
C CYS A 71 13.33 -12.49 16.44
N GLU A 72 13.63 -11.60 17.38
CA GLU A 72 12.69 -10.55 17.78
C GLU A 72 12.69 -9.43 16.74
N THR A 73 11.61 -9.35 15.95
CA THR A 73 11.44 -8.34 14.90
C THR A 73 11.10 -6.98 15.52
N PRO A 74 11.73 -5.88 15.08
CA PRO A 74 11.37 -4.54 15.54
C PRO A 74 9.90 -4.21 15.30
N LEU A 75 9.26 -3.59 16.30
CA LEU A 75 7.82 -3.35 16.31
C LEU A 75 7.33 -2.61 15.07
N ASP A 76 8.02 -1.53 14.66
CA ASP A 76 7.68 -0.77 13.46
C ASP A 76 7.68 -1.66 12.21
N LEU A 77 8.71 -2.50 12.03
CA LEU A 77 8.81 -3.41 10.90
C LEU A 77 7.68 -4.44 10.90
N SER A 78 7.37 -5.04 12.05
CA SER A 78 6.24 -5.99 12.18
C SER A 78 4.91 -5.32 11.85
N GLN A 79 4.69 -4.08 12.30
CA GLN A 79 3.47 -3.33 12.01
C GLN A 79 3.32 -3.05 10.51
N HIS A 80 4.40 -2.59 9.85
CA HIS A 80 4.33 -2.30 8.42
C HIS A 80 4.16 -3.54 7.57
N LEU A 81 4.78 -4.65 7.97
CA LEU A 81 4.55 -5.96 7.35
C LEU A 81 3.07 -6.38 7.46
N PHE A 82 2.51 -6.35 8.67
CA PHE A 82 1.11 -6.72 8.90
C PHE A 82 0.14 -5.87 8.07
N LEU A 83 0.30 -4.54 8.12
CA LEU A 83 -0.53 -3.59 7.37
C LEU A 83 -0.35 -3.72 5.84
N SER A 84 0.82 -4.18 5.37
CA SER A 84 1.06 -4.45 3.95
C SER A 84 0.19 -5.61 3.42
N PHE A 85 -0.13 -6.59 4.27
CA PHE A 85 -0.98 -7.74 3.91
C PHE A 85 -2.48 -7.49 4.09
N LEU A 86 -2.88 -6.64 5.05
CA LEU A 86 -4.29 -6.34 5.36
C LEU A 86 -5.01 -5.45 4.34
N ARG A 87 -4.45 -5.23 3.14
CA ARG A 87 -5.11 -4.42 2.12
C ARG A 87 -5.69 -5.25 0.98
N PRO A 88 -7.01 -5.48 1.00
CA PRO A 88 -7.79 -5.79 -0.19
C PRO A 88 -8.43 -4.51 -0.79
N TYR A 89 -8.16 -4.28 -2.07
CA TYR A 89 -9.14 -3.79 -3.07
C TYR A 89 -9.68 -2.34 -3.09
N GLN A 90 -9.17 -1.35 -2.36
CA GLN A 90 -9.68 0.04 -2.52
C GLN A 90 -9.03 0.85 -3.65
N SER A 91 -7.85 0.47 -4.13
CA SER A 91 -7.14 1.23 -5.18
C SER A 91 -7.71 1.01 -6.59
N GLN A 92 -8.59 0.03 -6.81
CA GLN A 92 -9.24 -0.22 -8.11
C GLN A 92 -10.63 0.43 -8.25
N LEU A 93 -11.18 1.02 -7.18
CA LEU A 93 -12.47 1.73 -7.22
C LEU A 93 -12.31 3.27 -7.24
N SER A 94 -11.11 3.79 -7.02
CA SER A 94 -10.78 5.21 -7.22
C SER A 94 -10.12 5.44 -8.59
N GLY A 95 -10.74 4.87 -9.63
CA GLY A 95 -10.26 4.90 -11.02
C GLY A 95 -11.25 5.56 -11.98
N ASN A 96 -12.17 6.40 -11.50
CA ASN A 96 -13.19 7.06 -12.33
C ASN A 96 -13.14 8.60 -12.30
N SER A 97 -12.04 9.22 -11.89
CA SER A 97 -11.93 10.69 -11.84
C SER A 97 -11.49 11.36 -13.16
N THR A 98 -11.35 10.63 -14.28
CA THR A 98 -10.93 11.23 -15.56
C THR A 98 -12.04 11.49 -16.57
N LEU A 99 -13.30 11.06 -16.33
CA LEU A 99 -14.35 11.15 -17.36
C LEU A 99 -15.29 12.37 -17.25
N SER A 100 -15.21 13.17 -16.17
CA SER A 100 -16.14 14.31 -15.97
C SER A 100 -15.61 15.68 -16.43
N CYS A 101 -14.39 15.80 -16.93
CA CYS A 101 -13.81 17.11 -17.25
C CYS A 101 -14.14 17.62 -18.67
N MET A 102 -14.80 16.83 -19.51
CA MET A 102 -15.08 17.19 -20.91
C MET A 102 -16.58 17.36 -21.24
N ALA A 103 -17.45 17.51 -20.24
CA ALA A 103 -18.87 17.75 -20.44
C ALA A 103 -19.29 19.17 -20.01
N ALA A 104 -18.59 20.20 -20.50
CA ALA A 104 -19.08 21.58 -20.53
C ALA A 104 -18.25 22.48 -21.48
N VAL A 105 -17.96 22.04 -22.70
CA VAL A 105 -17.65 23.00 -23.78
C VAL A 105 -18.95 23.21 -24.55
N SER A 106 -19.88 23.94 -23.91
CA SER A 106 -21.07 24.43 -24.59
C SER A 106 -20.65 25.60 -25.47
N SER A 107 -20.67 25.35 -26.78
CA SER A 107 -20.60 26.29 -27.87
C SER A 107 -21.15 27.68 -27.54
N ASN A 108 -20.29 28.70 -27.50
CA ASN A 108 -20.66 30.05 -27.91
C ASN A 108 -19.70 30.48 -29.02
N ALA A 109 -20.27 30.58 -30.22
CA ALA A 109 -19.62 30.87 -31.47
C ALA A 109 -19.00 32.28 -31.53
N ALA A 110 -18.12 32.44 -32.51
CA ALA A 110 -17.31 33.62 -32.81
C ALA A 110 -18.10 34.85 -33.28
N CYS A 111 -17.60 36.05 -32.96
CA CYS A 111 -17.56 37.18 -33.90
C CYS A 111 -16.55 38.25 -33.43
N VAL A 112 -15.46 38.43 -34.18
CA VAL A 112 -14.76 39.73 -34.26
C VAL A 112 -14.62 40.04 -35.75
N PRO A 113 -15.13 41.19 -36.24
CA PRO A 113 -14.89 41.60 -37.62
C PRO A 113 -13.42 42.01 -37.75
N VAL A 114 -12.67 41.34 -38.63
CA VAL A 114 -11.35 41.83 -39.06
C VAL A 114 -11.58 43.04 -39.93
N ILE A 115 -11.36 44.23 -39.39
CA ILE A 115 -11.34 45.47 -40.17
C ILE A 115 -10.07 45.43 -41.01
N SER A 116 -10.23 45.23 -42.31
CA SER A 116 -9.14 45.24 -43.28
C SER A 116 -8.59 46.65 -43.43
N HIS A 117 -7.27 46.81 -43.26
CA HIS A 117 -6.50 47.93 -43.77
C HIS A 117 -5.03 47.50 -43.90
N ASN A 118 -4.67 46.99 -45.07
CA ASN A 118 -3.29 47.05 -45.54
C ASN A 118 -3.20 48.08 -46.66
N THR A 119 -2.27 48.99 -46.52
CA THR A 119 -1.98 50.12 -47.41
C THR A 119 -0.88 49.73 -48.40
N ARG A 120 -0.98 50.29 -49.62
CA ARG A 120 0.00 50.32 -50.75
C ARG A 120 0.05 49.05 -51.62
N GLY A 121 -0.01 49.12 -52.95
CA GLY A 121 -0.11 50.25 -53.86
C GLY A 121 0.03 49.80 -55.31
N ILE A 122 -0.39 50.64 -56.25
CA ILE A 122 0.29 51.04 -57.50
C ILE A 122 -0.21 52.43 -57.86
#